data_AF-K9P9Q6-F1
#
_entry.id   AF-K9P9Q6-F1
#
_cell.length_a   1.000
_cell.length_b   1.000
_cell.length_c   1.000
_cell.angle_alpha   90.00
_cell.angle_beta   90.00
_cell.angle_gamma   90.00
#
_symmetry.space_group_name_H-M   'P 1'
#
loop_
_entity.id
_entity.type
_entity.pdbx_description
1 polymer ?
#
loop_
_entity_poly.entity_id
_entity_poly.type
_entity_poly.pdbx_seq_one_letter_code
_entity_poly.pdbx_strand_id
1 'polypeptide(L)'
;MSLERSNQMQPKESKIALLIDADNAPAAKIAAIVSEIAKYGIAIIRKAYGNWKSPTLKSWEECLQEYAICPVQQFDLTKGKNATDAAMIIDAMDLLYTQKLDAFAIVSSDSDFTPLVMRILTSGLKVYGFGEKKTPLPFVYACSTFLYLETIGQSMVSTEPSIPSAGIKKTGKELKQDTKLIDLLRGAVSSTSDDDGWSHLGPVGGHIANQTSFDPRNYGYAKLSGLFEAIDLFETQRRNKAVYVRSMQGNNNSAK
;
A
#
# COMPACT_ATOMS: atom_id res chain seq x y z
N MET A 1 -6.17 -31.70 38.77
CA MET A 1 -6.59 -31.67 37.36
C MET A 1 -6.79 -30.22 36.96
N SER A 2 -5.72 -29.60 36.47
CA SER A 2 -5.74 -28.24 35.94
C SER A 2 -6.23 -28.31 34.50
N LEU A 3 -7.43 -27.79 34.21
CA LEU A 3 -7.84 -27.56 32.83
C LEU A 3 -7.14 -26.29 32.34
N GLU A 4 -6.07 -26.48 31.57
CA GLU A 4 -5.56 -25.46 30.66
C GLU A 4 -6.67 -25.14 29.66
N ARG A 5 -7.33 -23.98 29.84
CA ARG A 5 -8.18 -23.41 28.79
C ARG A 5 -7.25 -22.95 27.68
N SER A 6 -7.17 -23.75 26.63
CA SER A 6 -6.58 -23.40 25.35
C SER A 6 -7.20 -22.09 24.87
N ASN A 7 -6.45 -20.99 25.01
CA ASN A 7 -6.83 -19.68 24.52
C ASN A 7 -6.76 -19.72 23.00
N GLN A 8 -7.89 -20.03 22.35
CA GLN A 8 -8.03 -19.91 20.91
C GLN A 8 -7.84 -18.43 20.56
N MET A 9 -6.66 -18.07 20.04
CA MET A 9 -6.40 -16.74 19.48
C MET A 9 -7.42 -16.49 18.36
N GLN A 10 -8.44 -15.69 18.65
CA GLN A 10 -9.23 -15.09 17.59
C GLN A 10 -8.31 -14.22 16.72
N PRO A 11 -8.51 -14.17 15.40
CA PRO A 11 -7.73 -13.29 14.54
C PRO A 11 -7.93 -11.86 15.03
N LYS A 12 -6.87 -11.27 15.59
CA LYS A 12 -6.89 -9.89 16.08
C LYS A 12 -7.07 -8.97 14.87
N GLU A 13 -8.23 -8.33 14.76
CA GLU A 13 -8.45 -7.31 13.74
C GLU A 13 -7.50 -6.13 13.98
N SER A 14 -6.68 -5.81 12.99
CA SER A 14 -5.73 -4.69 13.08
C SER A 14 -6.48 -3.37 13.20
N LYS A 15 -6.11 -2.55 14.19
CA LYS A 15 -6.68 -1.21 14.38
C LYS A 15 -5.87 -0.19 13.61
N ILE A 16 -6.54 0.57 12.75
CA ILE A 16 -5.89 1.50 11.83
C ILE A 16 -6.38 2.93 12.10
N ALA A 17 -5.45 3.89 12.10
CA ALA A 17 -5.77 5.30 12.05
C ALA A 17 -5.61 5.83 10.62
N LEU A 18 -6.69 6.30 10.03
CA LEU A 18 -6.73 6.92 8.70
C LEU A 18 -6.61 8.44 8.84
N LEU A 19 -5.50 9.00 8.39
CA LEU A 19 -5.19 10.42 8.38
C LEU A 19 -5.11 10.90 6.93
N ILE A 20 -5.91 11.90 6.61
CA ILE A 20 -6.13 12.35 5.23
C ILE A 20 -5.76 13.82 5.12
N ASP A 21 -4.87 14.13 4.21
CA ASP A 21 -4.62 15.49 3.75
C ASP A 21 -5.67 15.85 2.69
N ALA A 22 -6.74 16.53 3.11
CA ALA A 22 -7.89 16.83 2.25
C ALA A 22 -7.58 17.93 1.24
N ASP A 23 -6.62 18.80 1.54
CA ASP A 23 -6.18 19.87 0.65
C ASP A 23 -5.48 19.28 -0.60
N ASN A 24 -4.77 18.16 -0.45
CA ASN A 24 -4.04 17.50 -1.53
C ASN A 24 -4.68 16.20 -2.06
N ALA A 25 -5.67 15.63 -1.38
CA ALA A 25 -6.33 14.39 -1.82
C ALA A 25 -7.69 14.65 -2.51
N PRO A 26 -8.02 13.91 -3.59
CA PRO A 26 -9.32 14.01 -4.23
C PRO A 26 -10.40 13.24 -3.45
N ALA A 27 -11.51 13.91 -3.10
CA ALA A 27 -12.65 13.32 -2.39
C ALA A 27 -13.19 12.04 -3.06
N ALA A 28 -13.26 12.02 -4.39
CA ALA A 28 -13.78 10.89 -5.17
C ALA A 28 -13.03 9.57 -4.96
N LYS A 29 -11.81 9.60 -4.43
CA LYS A 29 -11.00 8.40 -4.20
C LYS A 29 -11.18 7.79 -2.81
N ILE A 30 -11.89 8.47 -1.91
CA ILE A 30 -12.01 8.06 -0.50
C ILE A 30 -12.75 6.75 -0.34
N ALA A 31 -13.83 6.54 -1.07
CA ALA A 31 -14.54 5.26 -1.09
C ALA A 31 -13.60 4.08 -1.37
N ALA A 32 -12.70 4.28 -2.34
CA ALA A 32 -11.74 3.27 -2.77
C ALA A 32 -10.63 3.07 -1.73
N ILE A 33 -10.17 4.13 -1.07
CA ILE A 33 -9.18 4.07 0.02
C ILE A 33 -9.75 3.35 1.24
N VAL A 34 -10.98 3.67 1.67
CA VAL A 34 -11.63 3.04 2.81
C VAL A 34 -11.85 1.54 2.56
N SER A 35 -12.31 1.19 1.36
CA SER A 35 -12.46 -0.21 0.92
C SER A 35 -11.12 -0.96 0.91
N GLU A 36 -10.04 -0.27 0.56
CA GLU A 36 -8.71 -0.85 0.57
C GLU A 36 -8.18 -1.10 1.99
N ILE A 37 -8.35 -0.12 2.88
CA ILE A 37 -7.93 -0.24 4.29
C ILE A 37 -8.69 -1.37 4.99
N ALA A 38 -9.96 -1.59 4.65
CA ALA A 38 -10.80 -2.65 5.19
C ALA A 38 -10.21 -4.07 4.97
N LYS A 39 -9.30 -4.25 3.99
CA LYS A 39 -8.60 -5.53 3.76
C LYS A 39 -7.48 -5.79 4.78
N TYR A 40 -6.92 -4.74 5.36
CA TYR A 40 -5.80 -4.81 6.30
C TYR A 40 -6.25 -4.72 7.76
N GLY A 41 -7.41 -4.10 8.01
CA GLY A 41 -7.97 -3.94 9.34
C GLY A 41 -9.13 -2.96 9.40
N ILE A 42 -9.51 -2.57 10.61
CA ILE A 42 -10.59 -1.63 10.86
C ILE A 42 -10.00 -0.24 11.10
N ALA A 43 -10.40 0.71 10.25
CA ALA A 43 -10.12 2.12 10.49
C ALA A 43 -11.01 2.62 11.65
N ILE A 44 -10.44 2.66 12.87
CA ILE A 44 -11.14 3.11 14.08
C ILE A 44 -11.06 4.63 14.28
N ILE A 45 -10.08 5.26 13.65
CA ILE A 45 -9.91 6.71 13.61
C ILE A 45 -9.88 7.10 12.15
N ARG A 46 -10.68 8.10 11.79
CA ARG A 46 -10.72 8.68 10.44
C ARG A 46 -10.76 10.19 10.60
N LYS A 47 -9.68 10.84 10.18
CA LYS A 47 -9.53 12.29 10.27
C LYS A 47 -9.11 12.84 8.92
N ALA A 48 -9.76 13.92 8.50
CA ALA A 48 -9.36 14.69 7.33
C ALA A 48 -8.95 16.09 7.76
N TYR A 49 -7.77 16.53 7.33
CA TYR A 49 -7.18 17.81 7.68
C TYR A 49 -7.24 18.71 6.46
N GLY A 50 -7.69 19.94 6.67
CA GLY A 50 -7.66 20.96 5.64
C GLY A 50 -8.45 22.19 6.01
N ASN A 51 -8.52 23.13 5.06
CA ASN A 51 -9.29 24.34 5.24
C ASN A 51 -10.73 24.16 4.75
N TRP A 52 -11.66 23.75 5.63
CA TRP A 52 -13.08 23.52 5.27
C TRP A 52 -13.85 24.80 4.89
N LYS A 53 -13.25 25.99 5.03
CA LYS A 53 -13.80 27.21 4.43
C LYS A 53 -13.42 27.35 2.95
N SER A 54 -12.46 26.58 2.46
CA SER A 54 -12.04 26.61 1.07
C SER A 54 -13.13 26.02 0.17
N PRO A 55 -13.47 26.67 -0.97
CA PRO A 55 -14.41 26.12 -1.92
C PRO A 55 -13.93 24.81 -2.56
N THR A 56 -12.63 24.51 -2.54
CA THR A 56 -12.05 23.26 -3.07
C THR A 56 -12.47 22.03 -2.27
N LEU A 57 -12.79 22.18 -0.98
CA LEU A 57 -13.19 21.08 -0.09
C LEU A 57 -14.69 20.86 -0.02
N LYS A 58 -15.52 21.61 -0.76
CA LYS A 58 -16.98 21.40 -0.74
C LYS A 58 -17.39 19.99 -1.15
N SER A 59 -16.67 19.39 -2.09
CA SER A 59 -16.90 18.01 -2.55
C SER A 59 -16.65 16.95 -1.47
N TRP A 60 -15.96 17.31 -0.39
CA TRP A 60 -15.71 16.42 0.73
C TRP A 60 -16.86 16.37 1.74
N GLU A 61 -17.76 17.35 1.79
CA GLU A 61 -18.82 17.41 2.81
C GLU A 61 -19.67 16.13 2.85
N GLU A 62 -20.09 15.64 1.67
CA GLU A 62 -20.85 14.39 1.54
C GLU A 62 -20.00 13.17 1.97
N CYS A 63 -18.74 13.12 1.54
CA CYS A 63 -17.80 12.04 1.87
C CYS A 63 -17.50 11.97 3.38
N LEU A 64 -17.42 13.12 4.06
CA LEU A 64 -17.16 13.16 5.50
C LEU A 64 -18.28 12.46 6.27
N GLN A 65 -19.53 12.75 5.93
CA GLN A 65 -20.69 12.16 6.58
C GLN A 65 -20.85 10.68 6.22
N GLU A 66 -20.71 10.32 4.95
CA GLU A 66 -20.88 8.96 4.47
C GLU A 66 -19.87 7.98 5.10
N TYR A 67 -18.60 8.38 5.20
CA TYR A 67 -17.53 7.52 5.71
C TYR A 67 -17.21 7.74 7.20
N ALA A 68 -17.99 8.57 7.89
CA ALA A 68 -17.78 8.98 9.28
C ALA A 68 -16.35 9.48 9.52
N ILE A 69 -15.88 10.38 8.66
CA ILE A 69 -14.56 11.02 8.74
C ILE A 69 -14.72 12.31 9.54
N CYS A 70 -13.91 12.46 10.59
CA CYS A 70 -13.91 13.66 11.40
C CYS A 70 -13.13 14.79 10.69
N PRO A 71 -13.76 15.92 10.36
CA PRO A 71 -13.06 17.07 9.79
C PRO A 71 -12.24 17.80 10.86
N VAL A 72 -10.96 18.01 10.59
CA VAL A 72 -10.05 18.85 11.38
C VAL A 72 -9.79 20.13 10.60
N GLN A 73 -10.34 21.24 11.08
CA GLN A 73 -10.18 22.54 10.44
C GLN A 73 -8.78 23.11 10.69
N GLN A 74 -8.11 23.51 9.62
CA GLN A 74 -6.90 24.34 9.69
C GLN A 74 -7.09 25.59 8.84
N PHE A 75 -6.73 26.75 9.39
CA PHE A 75 -6.81 28.02 8.66
C PHE A 75 -5.48 28.33 7.99
N ASP A 76 -5.54 28.80 6.74
CA ASP A 76 -4.37 29.34 6.04
C ASP A 76 -3.96 30.69 6.64
N LEU A 77 -3.22 30.66 7.74
CA LEU A 77 -2.72 31.86 8.44
C LEU A 77 -1.81 32.72 7.55
N THR A 78 -1.11 32.08 6.60
CA THR A 78 -0.31 32.71 5.55
C THR A 78 -0.26 31.77 4.34
N LYS A 79 -0.46 32.30 3.12
CA LYS A 79 -0.42 31.50 1.88
C LYS A 79 0.89 30.72 1.76
N GLY A 80 0.80 29.41 1.55
CA GLY A 80 1.94 28.53 1.28
C GLY A 80 2.69 28.03 2.51
N LYS A 81 2.09 28.07 3.71
CA LYS A 81 2.65 27.38 4.89
C LYS A 81 1.92 26.08 5.16
N ASN A 82 2.71 25.06 5.50
CA ASN A 82 2.32 23.67 5.79
C ASN A 82 1.61 23.53 7.16
N ALA A 83 0.61 24.37 7.42
CA ALA A 83 -0.13 24.36 8.69
C ALA A 83 -1.00 23.10 8.82
N THR A 84 -1.62 22.67 7.72
CA THR A 84 -2.35 21.40 7.62
C THR A 84 -1.43 20.22 7.95
N ASP A 85 -0.24 20.19 7.34
CA ASP A 85 0.74 19.10 7.55
C ASP A 85 1.24 19.07 8.99
N ALA A 86 1.58 20.24 9.56
CA ALA A 86 2.02 20.34 10.94
C ALA A 86 0.94 19.84 11.92
N ALA A 87 -0.32 20.24 11.71
CA ALA A 87 -1.44 19.78 12.52
C ALA A 87 -1.65 18.27 12.42
N MET A 88 -1.56 17.72 11.20
CA MET A 88 -1.66 16.29 10.96
C MET A 88 -0.51 15.50 11.61
N ILE A 89 0.72 16.01 11.57
CA ILE A 89 1.88 15.38 12.22
C ILE A 89 1.71 15.38 13.74
N ILE A 90 1.29 16.49 14.33
CA ILE A 90 1.06 16.60 15.79
C ILE A 90 0.00 15.58 16.23
N ASP A 91 -1.15 15.56 15.56
CA ASP A 91 -2.23 14.63 15.88
C ASP A 91 -1.80 13.17 15.64
N ALA A 92 -1.06 12.88 14.57
CA ALA A 92 -0.51 11.54 14.34
C ALA A 92 0.42 11.06 15.48
N MET A 93 1.27 11.95 16.01
CA MET A 93 2.13 11.64 17.15
C MET A 93 1.32 11.44 18.43
N ASP A 94 0.30 12.25 18.69
CA ASP A 94 -0.59 12.06 19.84
C ASP A 94 -1.32 10.72 19.74
N LEU A 95 -1.84 10.37 18.58
CA LEU A 95 -2.49 9.07 18.34
C LEU A 95 -1.51 7.90 18.53
N LEU A 96 -0.25 8.05 18.10
CA LEU A 96 0.78 7.03 18.22
C LEU A 96 1.04 6.65 19.70
N TYR A 97 0.99 7.61 20.62
CA TYR A 97 1.26 7.35 22.05
C TYR A 97 0.01 7.15 22.90
N THR A 98 -1.14 7.69 22.49
CA THR A 98 -2.37 7.62 23.30
C THR A 98 -3.27 6.45 22.92
N GLN A 99 -3.19 5.94 21.69
CA GLN A 99 -4.08 4.91 21.17
C GLN A 99 -3.36 3.58 20.95
N LYS A 100 -4.08 2.47 21.16
CA LYS A 100 -3.60 1.12 20.83
C LYS A 100 -3.89 0.80 19.37
N LEU A 101 -3.06 1.36 18.48
CA LEU A 101 -3.11 1.16 17.04
C LEU A 101 -2.11 0.09 16.60
N ASP A 102 -2.42 -0.62 15.52
CA ASP A 102 -1.52 -1.58 14.88
C ASP A 102 -0.93 -0.99 13.57
N ALA A 103 -1.61 0.00 12.96
CA ALA A 103 -1.13 0.67 11.76
C ALA A 103 -1.68 2.10 11.59
N PHE A 104 -1.01 2.87 10.73
CA PHE A 104 -1.46 4.15 10.22
C PHE A 104 -1.69 4.07 8.71
N ALA A 105 -2.74 4.71 8.23
CA ALA A 105 -3.00 4.97 6.83
C ALA A 105 -2.87 6.47 6.59
N ILE A 106 -1.91 6.87 5.76
CA ILE A 106 -1.59 8.27 5.45
C ILE A 106 -1.95 8.53 4.00
N VAL A 107 -2.92 9.42 3.77
CA VAL A 107 -3.31 9.86 2.43
C VAL A 107 -2.70 11.22 2.17
N SER A 108 -1.55 11.24 1.51
CA SER A 108 -0.88 12.45 1.02
C SER A 108 0.13 12.10 -0.08
N SER A 109 0.45 13.07 -0.94
CA SER A 109 1.53 12.97 -1.93
C SER A 109 2.76 13.79 -1.53
N ASP A 110 2.76 14.41 -0.35
CA ASP A 110 3.88 15.22 0.15
C ASP A 110 4.96 14.35 0.81
N SER A 111 6.22 14.58 0.44
CA SER A 111 7.36 13.91 1.06
C SER A 111 7.71 14.42 2.45
N ASP A 112 7.18 15.57 2.88
CA ASP A 112 7.41 16.14 4.21
C ASP A 112 6.90 15.24 5.34
N PHE A 113 6.00 14.29 5.05
CA PHE A 113 5.56 13.26 5.99
C PHE A 113 6.56 12.11 6.20
N THR A 114 7.65 12.03 5.43
CA THR A 114 8.65 10.94 5.55
C THR A 114 9.18 10.75 6.98
N PRO A 115 9.55 11.80 7.75
CA PRO A 115 9.99 11.64 9.13
C PRO A 115 8.90 11.06 10.06
N LEU A 116 7.64 11.42 9.84
CA LEU A 116 6.50 10.86 10.58
C LEU A 116 6.36 9.36 10.31
N VAL A 117 6.41 8.96 9.03
CA VAL A 117 6.36 7.54 8.62
C VAL A 117 7.46 6.74 9.32
N MET A 118 8.70 7.23 9.25
CA MET A 118 9.84 6.56 9.88
C MET A 118 9.68 6.44 11.41
N ARG A 119 9.11 7.46 12.06
CA ARG A 119 8.83 7.41 13.50
C ARG A 119 7.78 6.37 13.86
N ILE A 120 6.71 6.26 13.08
CA ILE A 120 5.65 5.26 13.29
C ILE A 120 6.21 3.84 13.11
N LEU A 121 7.00 3.62 12.06
CA LEU A 121 7.68 2.34 11.80
C LEU A 121 8.63 1.95 12.94
N THR A 122 9.42 2.92 13.44
CA THR A 122 10.33 2.70 14.57
C THR A 122 9.58 2.28 15.84
N SER A 123 8.32 2.68 15.97
CA SER A 123 7.45 2.29 17.09
C SER A 123 6.79 0.91 16.88
N GLY A 124 7.10 0.23 15.77
CA GLY A 124 6.63 -1.12 15.46
C GLY A 124 5.27 -1.18 14.76
N LEU A 125 4.69 -0.05 14.37
CA LEU A 125 3.40 0.01 13.67
C LEU A 125 3.62 0.05 12.16
N LYS A 126 2.68 -0.53 11.40
CA LYS A 126 2.74 -0.46 9.93
C LYS A 126 2.25 0.89 9.40
N VAL A 127 2.76 1.29 8.24
CA VAL A 127 2.30 2.50 7.55
C VAL A 127 1.85 2.18 6.13
N TYR A 128 0.58 2.45 5.85
CA TYR A 128 -0.04 2.37 4.53
C TYR A 128 -0.11 3.76 3.91
N GLY A 129 0.71 4.03 2.90
CA GLY A 129 0.72 5.30 2.18
C GLY A 129 -0.24 5.28 0.98
N PHE A 130 -0.92 6.39 0.75
CA PHE A 130 -1.79 6.60 -0.40
C PHE A 130 -1.47 7.96 -1.04
N GLY A 131 -1.14 7.97 -2.33
CA GLY A 131 -0.83 9.20 -3.04
C GLY A 131 -0.83 9.03 -4.56
N GLU A 132 -0.58 10.11 -5.29
CA GLU A 132 -0.54 10.09 -6.75
C GLU A 132 0.77 9.50 -7.29
N LYS A 133 0.82 9.13 -8.57
CA LYS A 133 2.05 8.61 -9.21
C LYS A 133 3.23 9.58 -9.20
N LYS A 134 2.97 10.90 -9.08
CA LYS A 134 4.01 11.94 -8.99
C LYS A 134 4.68 12.01 -7.62
N THR A 135 4.21 11.22 -6.64
CA THR A 135 4.74 11.21 -5.28
C THR A 135 6.23 10.88 -5.26
N PRO A 136 7.07 11.64 -4.54
CA PRO A 136 8.50 11.39 -4.47
C PRO A 136 8.83 9.99 -3.92
N LEU A 137 9.77 9.30 -4.58
CA LEU A 137 10.22 7.96 -4.20
C LEU A 137 10.66 7.81 -2.73
N PRO A 138 11.33 8.80 -2.08
CA PRO A 138 11.69 8.67 -0.67
C PRO A 138 10.49 8.40 0.25
N PHE A 139 9.35 9.05 -0.01
CA PHE A 139 8.14 8.84 0.78
C PHE A 139 7.50 7.48 0.49
N VAL A 140 7.48 7.08 -0.79
CA VAL A 140 6.99 5.76 -1.22
C VAL A 140 7.76 4.64 -0.53
N TYR A 141 9.10 4.71 -0.52
CA TYR A 141 9.96 3.71 0.09
C TYR A 141 9.92 3.72 1.62
N ALA A 142 9.60 4.85 2.24
CA ALA A 142 9.45 4.93 3.69
C ALA A 142 8.22 4.17 4.18
N CYS A 143 7.17 4.02 3.36
CA CYS A 143 5.94 3.32 3.78
C CYS A 143 6.15 1.80 3.83
N SER A 144 5.37 1.09 4.67
CA SER A 144 5.32 -0.39 4.62
C SER A 144 4.67 -0.88 3.33
N THR A 145 3.65 -0.16 2.87
CA THR A 145 2.96 -0.41 1.61
C THR A 145 2.45 0.92 1.09
N PHE A 146 2.66 1.20 -0.20
CA PHE A 146 2.24 2.42 -0.84
C PHE A 146 1.36 2.10 -2.04
N LEU A 147 0.19 2.72 -2.09
CA LEU A 147 -0.82 2.49 -3.11
C LEU A 147 -1.10 3.78 -3.88
N TYR A 148 -0.98 3.70 -5.20
CA TYR A 148 -1.25 4.83 -6.07
C TYR A 148 -2.75 5.03 -6.28
N LEU A 149 -3.27 6.24 -6.04
CA LEU A 149 -4.70 6.57 -6.14
C LEU A 149 -5.30 6.28 -7.52
N GLU A 150 -4.49 6.33 -8.57
CA GLU A 150 -4.88 6.02 -9.95
C GLU A 150 -5.17 4.53 -10.15
N THR A 151 -4.49 3.67 -9.40
CA THR A 151 -4.63 2.21 -9.46
C THR A 151 -5.79 1.72 -8.58
N ILE A 152 -6.11 2.44 -7.51
CA ILE A 152 -7.17 2.06 -6.57
C ILE A 152 -8.54 2.36 -7.21
N GLY A 153 -9.41 1.34 -7.24
CA GLY A 153 -10.75 1.39 -7.83
C GLY A 153 -10.91 0.70 -9.20
N GLN A 154 -9.84 0.19 -9.81
CA GLN A 154 -9.91 -0.51 -11.12
C GLN A 154 -10.34 -2.00 -11.03
N SER A 155 -11.11 -2.40 -10.02
CA SER A 155 -11.63 -3.78 -9.95
C SER A 155 -13.11 -3.85 -10.31
N MET A 156 -13.39 -4.60 -11.39
CA MET A 156 -14.68 -5.15 -11.84
C MET A 156 -15.58 -4.23 -12.69
N VAL A 157 -15.25 -4.10 -13.98
CA VAL A 157 -16.28 -4.23 -15.03
C VAL A 157 -15.71 -5.11 -16.13
N SER A 158 -16.08 -6.39 -16.11
CA SER A 158 -15.85 -7.33 -17.20
C SER A 158 -17.19 -7.56 -17.90
N THR A 159 -17.47 -6.79 -18.96
CA THR A 159 -18.42 -7.17 -20.03
C THR A 159 -18.06 -6.42 -21.31
N GLU A 160 -17.49 -7.17 -22.26
CA GLU A 160 -17.45 -6.94 -23.72
C GLU A 160 -16.60 -5.81 -24.35
N PRO A 161 -16.20 -5.98 -25.64
CA PRO A 161 -14.96 -5.41 -26.17
C PRO A 161 -15.20 -4.08 -26.89
N SER A 162 -14.73 -2.98 -26.32
CA SER A 162 -14.58 -1.73 -27.05
C SER A 162 -13.53 -0.80 -26.42
N ILE A 163 -12.32 -0.85 -27.01
CA ILE A 163 -11.36 0.26 -27.17
C ILE A 163 -10.65 0.74 -25.87
N PRO A 164 -9.31 0.95 -25.88
CA PRO A 164 -8.47 0.75 -24.70
C PRO A 164 -8.55 1.87 -23.68
N SER A 165 -9.03 1.51 -22.49
CA SER A 165 -8.92 2.30 -21.26
C SER A 165 -7.47 2.31 -20.75
N ALA A 166 -6.93 3.51 -20.58
CA ALA A 166 -5.58 3.77 -20.10
C ALA A 166 -5.42 3.43 -18.61
N GLY A 167 -5.11 2.15 -18.37
CA GLY A 167 -4.45 1.61 -17.19
C GLY A 167 -3.63 0.43 -17.67
N ILE A 168 -2.58 0.70 -18.46
CA ILE A 168 -1.83 -0.32 -19.19
C ILE A 168 -1.26 -1.30 -18.16
N LYS A 169 -1.82 -2.50 -18.11
CA LYS A 169 -1.19 -3.66 -17.48
C LYS A 169 0.21 -3.75 -18.08
N LYS A 170 1.25 -3.49 -17.28
CA LYS A 170 2.62 -3.50 -17.80
C LYS A 170 2.88 -4.86 -18.43
N THR A 171 3.23 -4.84 -19.70
CA THR A 171 3.52 -6.05 -20.46
C THR A 171 4.75 -6.74 -19.88
N GLY A 172 4.90 -8.05 -20.11
CA GLY A 172 6.08 -8.79 -19.66
C GLY A 172 7.40 -8.16 -20.12
N LYS A 173 7.41 -7.45 -21.26
CA LYS A 173 8.58 -6.69 -21.74
C LYS A 173 8.88 -5.45 -20.89
N GLU A 174 7.86 -4.68 -20.53
CA GLU A 174 8.02 -3.48 -19.69
C GLU A 174 8.41 -3.85 -18.25
N LEU A 175 7.90 -4.97 -17.73
CA LEU A 175 8.31 -5.48 -16.42
C LEU A 175 9.77 -5.95 -16.40
N LYS A 176 10.24 -6.58 -17.48
CA LYS A 176 11.65 -7.03 -17.63
C LYS A 176 12.63 -5.86 -17.74
N GLN A 177 12.19 -4.70 -18.23
CA GLN A 177 13.02 -3.49 -18.32
C GLN A 177 13.18 -2.77 -16.97
N ASP A 178 12.34 -3.08 -15.98
CA ASP A 178 12.47 -2.58 -14.62
C ASP A 178 13.49 -3.44 -13.85
N THR A 179 14.78 -3.14 -14.02
CA THR A 179 15.88 -3.90 -13.40
C THR A 179 15.73 -4.00 -11.88
N LYS A 180 15.26 -2.92 -11.23
CA LYS A 180 15.03 -2.90 -9.78
C LYS A 180 13.96 -3.89 -9.36
N LEU A 181 12.85 -3.96 -10.10
CA LEU A 181 11.80 -4.95 -9.88
C LEU A 181 12.34 -6.37 -10.04
N ILE A 182 13.08 -6.64 -11.12
CA ILE A 182 13.60 -7.99 -11.39
C ILE A 182 14.61 -8.42 -10.33
N ASP A 183 15.51 -7.53 -9.91
CA ASP A 183 16.49 -7.82 -8.85
C ASP A 183 15.81 -8.10 -7.51
N LEU A 184 14.79 -7.31 -7.17
CA LEU A 184 13.96 -7.51 -5.97
C LEU A 184 13.25 -8.87 -5.98
N LEU A 185 12.58 -9.21 -7.09
CA LEU A 185 11.87 -10.49 -7.23
C LEU A 185 12.84 -11.68 -7.22
N ARG A 186 13.99 -11.57 -7.89
CA ARG A 186 15.02 -12.62 -7.91
C ARG A 186 15.65 -12.81 -6.53
N GLY A 187 15.98 -11.72 -5.84
CA GLY A 187 16.50 -11.76 -4.47
C GLY A 187 15.54 -12.47 -3.52
N ALA A 188 14.25 -12.10 -3.56
CA ALA A 188 13.24 -12.71 -2.71
C ALA A 188 13.04 -14.22 -2.98
N VAL A 189 13.02 -14.63 -4.26
CA VAL A 189 12.92 -16.05 -4.63
C VAL A 189 14.15 -16.83 -4.14
N SER A 190 15.36 -16.33 -4.39
CA SER A 190 16.61 -17.00 -3.96
C SER A 190 16.75 -17.10 -2.44
N SER A 191 16.26 -16.12 -1.68
CA SER A 191 16.31 -16.16 -0.21
C SER A 191 15.24 -17.05 0.43
N THR A 192 14.25 -17.50 -0.34
CA THR A 192 13.13 -18.32 0.16
C THR A 192 12.96 -19.63 -0.60
N SER A 193 13.94 -20.01 -1.41
CA SER A 193 13.94 -21.26 -2.17
C SER A 193 14.35 -22.43 -1.29
N ASP A 194 13.62 -23.53 -1.42
CA ASP A 194 13.98 -24.83 -0.86
C ASP A 194 15.14 -25.48 -1.65
N ASP A 195 15.62 -26.65 -1.21
CA ASP A 195 16.75 -27.38 -1.83
C ASP A 195 16.52 -27.71 -3.32
N ASP A 196 15.26 -27.81 -3.77
CA ASP A 196 14.87 -28.03 -5.16
C ASP A 196 14.80 -26.73 -6.01
N GLY A 197 15.15 -25.59 -5.42
CA GLY A 197 15.13 -24.27 -6.06
C GLY A 197 13.74 -23.66 -6.24
N TRP A 198 12.69 -24.24 -5.65
CA TRP A 198 11.33 -23.70 -5.65
C TRP A 198 11.05 -22.91 -4.37
N SER A 199 10.33 -21.81 -4.50
CA SER A 199 9.96 -20.96 -3.37
C SER A 199 8.44 -20.84 -3.28
N HIS A 200 7.90 -20.94 -2.07
CA HIS A 200 6.50 -20.66 -1.83
C HIS A 200 6.19 -19.17 -2.02
N LEU A 201 5.11 -18.83 -2.74
CA LEU A 201 4.76 -17.44 -3.05
C LEU A 201 4.46 -16.58 -1.80
N GLY A 202 3.95 -17.19 -0.73
CA GLY A 202 3.68 -16.50 0.54
C GLY A 202 4.95 -15.93 1.19
N PRO A 203 5.95 -16.78 1.50
CA PRO A 203 7.27 -16.34 1.96
C PRO A 203 7.96 -15.35 1.02
N VAL A 204 7.88 -15.56 -0.30
CA VAL A 204 8.42 -14.60 -1.29
C VAL A 204 7.76 -13.22 -1.13
N GLY A 205 6.43 -13.17 -1.08
CA GLY A 205 5.69 -11.92 -0.89
C GLY A 205 6.01 -11.24 0.44
N GLY A 206 6.16 -12.01 1.52
CA GLY A 206 6.58 -11.49 2.83
C GLY A 206 8.00 -10.94 2.80
N HIS A 207 8.93 -11.60 2.12
CA HIS A 207 10.31 -11.13 1.98
C HIS A 207 10.38 -9.82 1.19
N ILE A 208 9.62 -9.70 0.09
CA ILE A 208 9.53 -8.47 -0.70
C ILE A 208 8.96 -7.33 0.15
N ALA A 209 7.85 -7.58 0.85
CA ALA A 209 7.19 -6.59 1.70
C ALA A 209 8.06 -6.11 2.87
N ASN A 210 9.03 -6.91 3.30
CA ASN A 210 9.98 -6.53 4.35
C ASN A 210 11.15 -5.69 3.83
N GLN A 211 11.49 -5.77 2.54
CA GLN A 211 12.60 -5.02 1.96
C GLN A 211 12.18 -3.65 1.42
N THR A 212 10.98 -3.56 0.86
CA THR A 212 10.49 -2.33 0.25
C THR A 212 8.97 -2.29 0.19
N SER A 213 8.44 -1.09 0.06
CA SER A 213 7.03 -0.83 -0.22
C SER A 213 6.65 -1.40 -1.58
N PHE A 214 5.95 -2.54 -1.58
CA PHE A 214 5.63 -3.27 -2.81
C PHE A 214 4.16 -3.70 -2.87
N ASP A 215 3.47 -3.33 -3.96
CA ASP A 215 2.14 -3.84 -4.28
C ASP A 215 2.03 -4.20 -5.79
N PRO A 216 1.65 -5.45 -6.14
CA PRO A 216 1.50 -5.90 -7.54
C PRO A 216 0.56 -5.05 -8.39
N ARG A 217 -0.42 -4.39 -7.78
CA ARG A 217 -1.41 -3.57 -8.48
C ARG A 217 -0.80 -2.32 -9.05
N ASN A 218 0.28 -1.81 -8.46
CA ASN A 218 1.04 -0.68 -9.01
C ASN A 218 1.61 -1.01 -10.41
N TYR A 219 1.68 -2.29 -10.77
CA TYR A 219 2.10 -2.80 -12.07
C TYR A 219 0.93 -3.28 -12.96
N GLY A 220 -0.32 -3.14 -12.49
CA GLY A 220 -1.53 -3.58 -13.19
C GLY A 220 -1.93 -5.04 -12.92
N TYR A 221 -1.43 -5.65 -11.84
CA TYR A 221 -1.71 -7.04 -11.48
C TYR A 221 -2.48 -7.14 -10.16
N ALA A 222 -3.63 -7.85 -10.17
CA ALA A 222 -4.47 -8.00 -8.97
C ALA A 222 -3.82 -8.86 -7.87
N LYS A 223 -2.88 -9.74 -8.22
CA LYS A 223 -2.20 -10.67 -7.31
C LYS A 223 -0.74 -10.79 -7.68
N LEU A 224 0.11 -11.06 -6.69
CA LEU A 224 1.54 -11.34 -6.89
C LEU A 224 1.76 -12.50 -7.87
N SER A 225 0.93 -13.54 -7.82
CA SER A 225 1.00 -14.67 -8.75
C SER A 225 0.85 -14.23 -10.21
N GLY A 226 -0.08 -13.32 -10.50
CA GLY A 226 -0.31 -12.81 -11.85
C GLY A 226 0.86 -11.96 -12.36
N LEU A 227 1.57 -11.26 -11.46
CA LEU A 227 2.78 -10.52 -11.80
C LEU A 227 3.92 -11.48 -12.20
N PHE A 228 4.14 -12.54 -11.42
CA PHE A 228 5.14 -13.57 -11.76
C PHE A 228 4.79 -14.32 -13.05
N GLU A 229 3.52 -14.67 -13.27
CA GLU A 229 3.04 -15.31 -14.50
C GLU A 229 3.26 -14.45 -15.76
N ALA A 230 3.30 -13.12 -15.62
CA ALA A 230 3.55 -12.23 -16.76
C ALA A 230 5.03 -11.93 -17.01
N ILE A 231 5.91 -12.31 -16.09
CA ILE A 231 7.36 -12.17 -16.24
C ILE A 231 7.91 -13.53 -16.65
N ASP A 232 8.18 -13.74 -17.94
CA ASP A 232 8.71 -15.02 -18.45
C ASP A 232 10.16 -15.36 -17.97
N LEU A 233 10.66 -14.70 -16.94
CA LEU A 233 11.92 -15.03 -16.25
C LEU A 233 11.68 -15.95 -15.05
N PHE A 234 10.43 -16.19 -14.66
CA PHE A 234 10.07 -17.02 -13.54
C PHE A 234 9.14 -18.15 -13.97
N GLU A 235 9.40 -19.35 -13.46
CA GLU A 235 8.51 -20.49 -13.60
C GLU A 235 7.50 -20.49 -12.46
N THR A 236 6.21 -20.61 -12.77
CA THR A 236 5.13 -20.68 -11.78
C THR A 236 4.47 -22.05 -11.82
N GLN A 237 4.32 -22.69 -10.66
CA GLN A 237 3.66 -23.99 -10.56
C GLN A 237 2.63 -23.97 -9.43
N ARG A 238 1.42 -24.50 -9.70
CA ARG A 238 0.37 -24.65 -8.68
C ARG A 238 0.36 -26.10 -8.19
N ARG A 239 0.66 -26.34 -6.92
CA ARG A 239 0.57 -27.66 -6.27
C ARG A 239 -0.38 -27.56 -5.07
N ASN A 240 -1.44 -28.37 -5.05
CA ASN A 240 -2.38 -28.50 -3.92
C ASN A 240 -2.79 -27.16 -3.25
N LYS A 241 -3.27 -26.20 -4.06
CA LYS A 241 -3.70 -24.84 -3.67
C LYS A 241 -2.59 -23.83 -3.32
N ALA A 242 -1.33 -24.25 -3.23
CA ALA A 242 -0.19 -23.34 -3.08
C ALA A 242 0.43 -23.00 -4.45
N VAL A 243 0.91 -21.76 -4.58
CA VAL A 243 1.66 -21.30 -5.76
C VAL A 243 3.13 -21.29 -5.40
N TYR A 244 3.93 -21.94 -6.24
CA TYR A 244 5.38 -21.98 -6.17
C TYR A 244 5.96 -21.20 -7.33
N VAL A 245 7.06 -20.51 -7.06
CA VAL A 245 7.82 -19.74 -8.04
C VAL A 245 9.28 -20.17 -8.02
N ARG A 246 9.89 -20.24 -9.19
CA ARG A 246 11.31 -20.49 -9.34
C ARG A 246 11.88 -19.50 -10.34
N SER A 247 13.06 -18.95 -10.05
CA SER A 247 13.78 -18.16 -11.04
C SER A 247 14.27 -19.08 -12.14
N MET A 248 13.87 -18.83 -13.39
CA MET A 248 14.59 -19.40 -14.52
C MET A 248 15.95 -18.69 -14.54
N GLN A 249 17.00 -19.37 -14.09
CA GLN A 249 18.34 -18.87 -14.33
C GLN A 249 18.46 -18.71 -15.83
N GLY A 250 18.67 -17.47 -16.28
CA GLY A 250 19.15 -17.24 -17.62
C GLY A 250 20.38 -18.13 -17.76
N ASN A 251 20.36 -18.97 -18.78
CA ASN A 251 21.51 -19.75 -19.20
C ASN A 251 22.63 -18.73 -19.48
N ASN A 252 23.43 -18.40 -18.47
CA ASN A 252 24.72 -17.74 -18.64
C ASN A 252 25.59 -18.84 -19.23
N ASN A 253 25.42 -19.06 -20.53
CA ASN A 253 26.37 -19.81 -21.32
C ASN A 253 27.64 -18.94 -21.35
N SER A 254 28.47 -19.13 -20.35
CA SER A 254 29.91 -19.03 -20.48
C SER A 254 30.32 -19.95 -21.63
N ALA A 255 30.41 -19.38 -22.83
CA ALA A 255 31.08 -19.98 -23.96
C ALA A 255 31.89 -18.87 -24.64
N LYS A 256 33.20 -18.93 -24.38
CA LYS A 256 34.36 -18.39 -25.12
C LYS A 256 34.09 -17.40 -26.25
#